data_AF-A0A846NLM4-F1
#
_entry.id   AF-A0A846NLM4-F1
#
_cell.length_a   1.000
_cell.length_b   1.000
_cell.length_c   1.000
_cell.angle_alpha   90.00
_cell.angle_beta   90.00
_cell.angle_gamma   90.00
#
_symmetry.space_group_name_H-M   'P 1'
#
loop_
_entity.id
_entity.type
_entity.pdbx_description
1 polymer ?
#
loop_
_entity_poly.entity_id
_entity_poly.type
_entity_poly.pdbx_seq_one_letter_code
_entity_poly.pdbx_strand_id
1 'polypeptide(L)'
;MSIELDKIPLIKHTRDDDTGKTKLLNSVYNVQVDEKRSVVEHKIPGMEGGILQDLGREPVRISFEGVIYGEGAKEALKNIRSKFKAGKPVPFSSDVSGVAEITDVLIEDLQVDDMGG
;
A
#
# COMPACT_ATOMS: atom_id res chain seq x y z
N MET A 1 -10.74 7.33 -8.12
CA MET A 1 -10.07 6.79 -6.94
C MET A 1 -8.85 7.64 -6.67
N SER A 2 -8.75 8.22 -5.47
CA SER A 2 -7.60 8.96 -4.99
C SER A 2 -6.81 8.10 -4.00
N ILE A 3 -5.49 8.06 -4.15
CA ILE A 3 -4.58 7.38 -3.23
C ILE A 3 -3.33 8.24 -3.13
N GLU A 4 -3.00 8.66 -1.91
CA GLU A 4 -1.86 9.52 -1.61
C GLU A 4 -1.06 8.97 -0.42
N LEU A 5 0.26 9.00 -0.55
CA LEU A 5 1.20 8.62 0.49
C LEU A 5 2.17 9.79 0.72
N ASP A 6 2.05 10.46 1.86
CA ASP A 6 2.79 11.70 2.17
C ASP A 6 2.73 12.74 1.05
N LYS A 7 1.51 13.00 0.53
CA LYS A 7 1.24 13.90 -0.61
C LYS A 7 1.85 13.44 -1.94
N ILE A 8 2.35 12.19 -2.02
CA ILE A 8 2.75 11.55 -3.27
C ILE A 8 1.51 10.85 -3.82
N PRO A 9 0.92 11.32 -4.94
CA PRO A 9 -0.24 10.67 -5.53
C PRO A 9 0.19 9.38 -6.24
N LEU A 10 -0.38 8.25 -5.81
CA LEU A 10 -0.16 6.95 -6.44
C LEU A 10 -1.02 6.75 -7.69
N ILE A 11 -2.08 7.55 -7.83
CA ILE A 11 -2.90 7.61 -9.04
C ILE A 11 -2.83 9.04 -9.58
N LYS A 12 -2.15 9.23 -10.71
CA LYS A 12 -1.99 10.53 -11.36
C LYS A 12 -1.70 10.36 -12.85
N HIS A 13 -2.36 11.15 -13.69
CA HIS A 13 -2.00 11.24 -15.10
C HIS A 13 -1.73 12.71 -15.43
N THR A 14 -0.53 13.00 -15.91
CA THR A 14 -0.11 14.33 -16.37
C THR A 14 0.34 14.22 -17.82
N ARG A 15 -0.33 14.99 -18.67
CA ARG A 15 -0.06 15.08 -20.09
C ARG A 15 0.58 16.45 -20.38
N ASP A 16 1.44 16.48 -21.38
CA ASP A 16 1.96 17.73 -21.93
C ASP A 16 0.90 18.34 -22.86
N ASP A 17 0.53 19.60 -22.58
CA ASP A 17 -0.58 20.29 -23.27
C ASP A 17 -0.24 20.62 -24.73
N ASP A 18 1.06 20.79 -25.04
CA ASP A 18 1.51 21.16 -26.38
C ASP A 18 1.76 19.94 -27.29
N THR A 19 2.31 18.85 -26.74
CA THR A 19 2.71 17.67 -27.51
C THR A 19 1.74 16.49 -27.40
N GLY A 20 0.82 16.55 -26.43
CA GLY A 20 -0.07 15.43 -26.13
C GLY A 20 0.68 14.18 -25.64
N LYS A 21 1.95 14.26 -25.26
CA LYS A 21 2.71 13.13 -24.70
C LYS A 21 2.42 12.98 -23.20
N THR A 22 2.42 11.75 -22.71
CA THR A 22 2.31 11.47 -21.27
C THR A 22 3.62 11.81 -20.58
N LYS A 23 3.60 12.81 -19.71
CA LYS A 23 4.77 13.22 -18.91
C LYS A 23 4.95 12.34 -17.69
N LEU A 24 3.84 11.99 -17.04
CA LEU A 24 3.81 11.07 -15.91
C LEU A 24 2.46 10.36 -15.85
N LEU A 25 2.51 9.05 -15.70
CA LEU A 25 1.36 8.21 -15.38
C LEU A 25 1.71 7.34 -14.18
N ASN A 26 1.04 7.56 -13.07
CA ASN A 26 1.00 6.66 -11.94
C ASN A 26 -0.37 5.99 -11.98
N SER A 27 -0.38 4.67 -12.13
CA SER A 27 -1.61 3.88 -12.18
C SER A 27 -1.50 2.75 -11.16
N VAL A 28 -2.54 2.57 -10.35
CA VAL A 28 -2.71 1.43 -9.44
C VAL A 28 -3.82 0.58 -10.02
N TYR A 29 -3.52 -0.68 -10.33
CA TYR A 29 -4.50 -1.62 -10.90
C TYR A 29 -4.98 -2.66 -9.88
N ASN A 30 -4.23 -2.86 -8.79
CA ASN A 30 -4.64 -3.74 -7.69
C ASN A 30 -4.44 -3.03 -6.35
N VAL A 31 -5.44 -3.15 -5.49
CA VAL A 31 -5.40 -2.68 -4.10
C VAL A 31 -5.95 -3.81 -3.24
N GLN A 32 -5.15 -4.27 -2.30
CA GLN A 32 -5.56 -5.31 -1.35
C GLN A 32 -5.37 -4.81 0.08
N VAL A 33 -6.43 -4.96 0.88
CA VAL A 33 -6.46 -4.69 2.32
C VAL A 33 -6.60 -6.04 3.02
N ASP A 34 -5.63 -6.37 3.89
CA ASP A 34 -5.60 -7.60 4.67
C ASP A 34 -5.76 -7.26 6.16
N GLU A 35 -6.87 -7.69 6.73
CA GLU A 35 -7.19 -7.55 8.15
C GLU A 35 -7.28 -8.93 8.78
N LYS A 36 -6.44 -9.17 9.78
CA LYS A 36 -6.38 -10.45 10.47
C LYS A 36 -6.60 -10.31 11.96
N ARG A 37 -7.12 -11.39 12.53
CA ARG A 37 -7.26 -11.56 13.96
C ARG A 37 -6.50 -12.79 14.38
N SER A 38 -5.65 -12.64 15.40
CA SER A 38 -4.88 -13.74 15.92
C SER A 38 -5.75 -14.54 16.89
N VAL A 39 -6.05 -15.79 16.53
CA VAL A 39 -6.83 -16.72 17.35
C VAL A 39 -6.03 -18.01 17.50
N VAL A 40 -5.81 -18.43 18.74
CA VAL A 40 -5.05 -19.65 19.08
C VAL A 40 -6.00 -20.68 19.66
N GLU A 41 -5.94 -21.91 19.16
CA GLU A 41 -6.67 -23.05 19.74
C GLU A 41 -5.79 -23.77 20.76
N HIS A 42 -6.30 -23.91 21.98
CA HIS A 42 -5.71 -24.71 23.06
C HIS A 42 -6.46 -26.04 23.19
N LYS A 43 -5.77 -27.15 22.90
CA LYS A 43 -6.32 -28.49 23.08
C LYS A 43 -6.01 -28.99 24.48
N ILE A 44 -7.04 -29.39 25.21
CA ILE A 44 -6.90 -29.87 26.59
C ILE A 44 -7.02 -31.41 26.59
N PRO A 45 -6.00 -32.14 27.09
CA PRO A 45 -6.08 -33.59 27.18
C PRO A 45 -7.31 -34.06 27.95
N GLY A 46 -8.06 -34.99 27.37
CA GLY A 46 -9.27 -35.56 27.98
C GLY A 46 -10.55 -34.74 27.78
N MET A 47 -10.49 -33.60 27.07
CA MET A 47 -11.66 -32.81 26.68
C MET A 47 -12.00 -33.05 25.21
N GLU A 48 -13.28 -33.28 24.90
CA GLU A 48 -13.75 -33.24 23.51
C GLU A 48 -13.91 -31.78 23.08
N GLY A 49 -12.92 -31.29 22.33
CA GLY A 49 -12.87 -29.92 21.82
C GLY A 49 -11.63 -29.14 22.26
N GLY A 50 -11.58 -27.86 21.91
CA GLY A 50 -10.51 -26.93 22.25
C GLY A 50 -11.06 -25.60 22.73
N ILE A 51 -10.23 -24.84 23.44
CA ILE A 51 -10.53 -23.45 23.82
C ILE A 51 -9.89 -22.52 22.79
N LEU A 52 -10.68 -21.64 22.18
CA LEU A 52 -10.14 -20.58 21.34
C LEU A 52 -9.80 -19.36 22.20
N GLN A 53 -8.53 -18.97 22.20
CA GLN A 53 -8.07 -17.72 22.77
C GLN A 53 -7.90 -16.69 21.68
N ASP A 54 -8.58 -15.57 21.85
CA ASP A 54 -8.48 -14.40 21.00
C ASP A 54 -7.32 -13.51 21.49
N LEU A 55 -6.28 -13.37 20.66
CA LEU A 55 -5.10 -12.54 20.93
C LEU A 55 -5.22 -11.12 20.35
N GLY A 56 -6.37 -10.78 19.79
CA GLY A 56 -6.63 -9.45 19.23
C GLY A 56 -6.30 -9.33 17.75
N ARG A 57 -6.32 -8.09 17.26
CA ARG A 57 -6.14 -7.77 15.84
C ARG A 57 -4.66 -7.63 15.49
N GLU A 58 -4.31 -8.12 14.31
CA GLU A 58 -3.01 -7.83 13.69
C GLU A 58 -3.04 -6.46 13.00
N PRO A 59 -1.86 -5.85 12.72
CA PRO A 59 -1.82 -4.61 11.93
C PRO A 59 -2.48 -4.80 10.57
N VAL A 60 -3.27 -3.82 10.15
CA VAL A 60 -3.87 -3.81 8.81
C VAL A 60 -2.76 -3.65 7.78
N ARG A 61 -2.67 -4.57 6.82
CA ARG A 61 -1.71 -4.47 5.72
C ARG A 61 -2.42 -4.02 4.45
N ILE A 62 -1.91 -2.95 3.85
CA ILE A 62 -2.39 -2.46 2.55
C ILE A 62 -1.28 -2.69 1.54
N SER A 63 -1.61 -3.30 0.42
CA SER A 63 -0.70 -3.51 -0.70
C SER A 63 -1.26 -2.90 -1.97
N PHE A 64 -0.37 -2.33 -2.76
CA PHE A 64 -0.67 -1.68 -4.02
C PHE A 64 0.19 -2.30 -5.10
N GLU A 65 -0.42 -2.62 -6.24
CA GLU A 65 0.32 -2.97 -7.45
C GLU A 65 -0.08 -2.01 -8.56
N GLY A 66 0.93 -1.59 -9.33
CA GLY A 66 0.77 -0.49 -10.25
C GLY A 66 1.96 -0.32 -11.18
N VAL A 67 1.82 0.68 -12.05
CA VAL A 67 2.83 1.07 -13.01
C VAL A 67 3.07 2.57 -12.91
N ILE A 68 4.34 2.96 -12.94
CA ILE A 68 4.77 4.35 -13.08
C ILE A 68 5.44 4.47 -14.45
N TYR A 69 4.93 5.37 -15.30
CA TYR A 69 5.39 5.55 -16.68
C TYR A 69 5.59 7.03 -17.03
N GLY A 70 6.48 7.30 -17.99
CA GLY A 70 6.80 8.64 -18.50
C GLY A 70 8.12 9.20 -17.97
N GLU A 71 8.47 10.41 -18.41
CA GLU A 71 9.75 11.06 -18.09
C GLU A 71 9.94 11.29 -16.58
N GLY A 72 8.85 11.56 -15.86
CA GLY A 72 8.86 11.76 -14.42
C GLY A 72 8.96 10.48 -13.58
N ALA A 73 8.96 9.29 -14.21
CA ALA A 73 8.85 8.02 -13.49
C ALA A 73 9.99 7.77 -12.50
N LYS A 74 11.24 8.03 -12.93
CA LYS A 74 12.43 7.83 -12.09
C LYS A 74 12.42 8.73 -10.86
N GLU A 75 11.95 9.96 -11.00
CA GLU A 75 11.86 10.91 -9.89
C GLU A 75 10.76 10.52 -8.91
N ALA A 76 9.58 10.15 -9.41
CA ALA A 76 8.48 9.65 -8.58
C ALA A 76 8.90 8.40 -7.77
N LEU A 77 9.56 7.44 -8.43
CA LEU A 77 10.08 6.24 -7.77
C LEU A 77 11.14 6.56 -6.71
N LYS A 78 12.04 7.52 -7.00
CA LYS A 78 13.06 7.97 -6.04
C LYS A 78 12.41 8.55 -4.79
N ASN A 79 11.32 9.29 -4.93
CA ASN A 79 10.57 9.86 -3.80
C ASN A 79 9.97 8.75 -2.93
N ILE A 80 9.29 7.76 -3.51
CA ILE A 80 8.73 6.62 -2.77
C ILE A 80 9.84 5.84 -2.05
N ARG A 81 10.93 5.54 -2.77
CA ARG A 81 12.09 4.82 -2.21
C ARG A 81 12.75 5.60 -1.06
N SER A 82 12.74 6.93 -1.10
CA SER A 82 13.27 7.75 -0.01
C SER A 82 12.44 7.61 1.27
N LYS A 83 11.10 7.50 1.16
CA LYS A 83 10.19 7.29 2.30
C LYS A 83 10.34 5.90 2.88
N PHE A 84 10.48 4.88 2.03
CA PHE A 84 10.80 3.52 2.45
C PHE A 84 12.10 3.48 3.27
N LYS A 85 13.18 4.07 2.75
CA LYS A 85 14.47 4.13 3.45
C LYS A 85 14.45 4.93 4.75
N ALA A 86 13.54 5.91 4.88
CA ALA A 86 13.42 6.68 6.11
C ALA A 86 12.87 5.83 7.27
N GLY A 87 12.09 4.77 6.98
CA GLY A 87 11.53 3.86 7.98
C GLY A 87 10.62 4.56 9.00
N LYS A 88 9.98 5.66 8.61
CA LYS A 88 9.09 6.44 9.48
C LYS A 88 7.65 6.30 9.00
N PRO A 89 6.67 6.35 9.92
CA PRO A 89 5.27 6.48 9.55
C PRO A 89 5.07 7.70 8.64
N VAL A 90 4.25 7.51 7.61
CA VAL A 90 3.89 8.53 6.65
C VAL A 90 2.38 8.69 6.60
N PRO A 91 1.88 9.93 6.42
CA PRO A 91 0.45 10.16 6.26
C PRO A 91 -0.09 9.41 5.04
N PHE A 92 -1.22 8.77 5.19
CA PHE A 92 -1.91 8.02 4.14
C PHE A 92 -3.34 8.52 3.98
N SER A 93 -3.74 8.73 2.73
CA SER A 93 -5.10 9.15 2.38
C SER A 93 -5.57 8.38 1.17
N SER A 94 -6.73 7.73 1.27
CA SER A 94 -7.33 7.02 0.15
C SER A 94 -8.84 6.95 0.28
N ASP A 95 -9.55 6.92 -0.85
CA ASP A 95 -10.97 6.58 -0.85
C ASP A 95 -11.22 5.18 -0.24
N VAL A 96 -10.23 4.28 -0.28
CA VAL A 96 -10.25 2.94 0.32
C VAL A 96 -9.98 2.98 1.84
N SER A 97 -9.25 3.99 2.34
CA SER A 97 -8.92 4.08 3.77
C SER A 97 -10.13 4.41 4.65
N GLY A 98 -11.23 4.90 4.07
CA GLY A 98 -12.50 5.10 4.78
C GLY A 98 -13.12 3.82 5.35
N VAL A 99 -12.73 2.65 4.85
CA VAL A 99 -13.19 1.35 5.39
C VAL A 99 -12.44 0.97 6.67
N ALA A 100 -11.21 1.45 6.86
CA ALA A 100 -10.29 1.01 7.91
C ALA A 100 -9.81 2.13 8.85
N GLU A 101 -10.25 3.39 8.65
CA GLU A 101 -9.87 4.57 9.45
C GLU A 101 -8.33 4.77 9.58
N ILE A 102 -7.57 4.41 8.55
CA ILE A 102 -6.11 4.46 8.56
C ILE A 102 -5.62 5.84 8.12
N THR A 103 -4.90 6.54 9.01
CA THR A 103 -4.32 7.87 8.75
C THR A 103 -2.82 7.85 8.53
N ASP A 104 -2.11 6.88 9.13
CA ASP A 104 -0.66 6.78 9.07
C ASP A 104 -0.26 5.34 8.78
N VAL A 105 0.71 5.17 7.88
CA VAL A 105 1.21 3.85 7.47
C VAL A 105 2.73 3.81 7.49
N LEU A 106 3.29 2.62 7.68
CA LEU A 106 4.71 2.37 7.48
C LEU A 106 4.88 1.57 6.18
N ILE A 107 5.84 1.97 5.34
CA ILE A 107 6.18 1.19 4.15
C ILE A 107 7.03 0.00 4.61
N GLU A 108 6.39 -1.17 4.72
CA GLU A 108 7.03 -2.41 5.17
C GLU A 108 7.86 -3.09 4.06
N ASP A 109 7.32 -3.11 2.84
CA ASP A 109 7.96 -3.71 1.67
C ASP A 109 7.86 -2.78 0.46
N LEU A 110 8.89 -2.79 -0.38
CA LEU A 110 8.95 -2.04 -1.63
C LEU A 110 9.67 -2.86 -2.69
N GLN A 111 8.88 -3.38 -3.64
CA GLN A 111 9.37 -4.09 -4.81
C GLN A 111 9.29 -3.19 -6.03
N VAL A 112 10.34 -3.18 -6.84
CA VAL A 112 10.40 -2.37 -8.05
C VAL A 112 11.09 -3.18 -9.13
N ASP A 113 10.35 -3.42 -10.21
CA ASP A 113 10.84 -4.09 -11.40
C ASP A 113 10.79 -3.13 -12.59
N ASP A 114 11.79 -3.23 -13.46
CA ASP A 114 11.80 -2.52 -14.73
C ASP A 114 11.06 -3.38 -15.76
N MET A 115 9.92 -2.89 -16.24
CA MET A 115 9.20 -3.55 -17.31
C MET A 115 9.85 -3.14 -18.63
N GLY A 116 10.68 -4.04 -19.17
CA GLY A 116 11.31 -3.82 -20.47
C GLY A 116 10.28 -3.52 -21.55
N GLY A 117 10.37 -2.33 -22.13
CA GLY A 117 9.59 -1.84 -23.27
C GLY A 117 10.45 -0.93 -24.13
#